data_AF-X1IEC4-F1
#
_entry.id   AF-X1IEC4-F1
#
_cell.length_a   1.000
_cell.length_b   1.000
_cell.length_c   1.000
_cell.angle_alpha   90.00
_cell.angle_beta   90.00
_cell.angle_gamma   90.00
#
_symmetry.space_group_name_H-M   'P 1'
#
loop_
_entity.id
_entity.type
_entity.pdbx_description
1 polymer ?
#
loop_
_entity_poly.entity_id
_entity_poly.type
_entity_poly.pdbx_seq_one_letter_code
_entity_poly.pdbx_strand_id
1 'polypeptide(L)'
;MSTKEKKFIEFLKKRGGMVSYKEIIKAGFNKAFLKDNLDSGRIQKVDRALYRLSDGFTLSNPDLVAVSIKVSKGVVCLLSALAF
;
A
#
# COMPACT_ATOMS: atom_id res chain seq x y z
N MET A 1 17.56 8.93 10.01
CA MET A 1 16.29 8.94 9.25
C MET A 1 16.43 9.90 8.10
N SER A 2 16.46 9.40 6.88
CA SER A 2 16.63 10.22 5.68
C SER A 2 15.34 11.00 5.41
N THR A 3 15.42 12.29 5.08
CA THR A 3 14.24 13.18 4.85
C THR A 3 13.25 12.60 3.83
N LYS A 4 13.74 11.79 2.87
CA LYS A 4 12.91 11.09 1.88
C LYS A 4 12.04 9.98 2.49
N GLU A 5 12.53 9.28 3.51
CA GLU A 5 11.80 8.20 4.19
C GLU A 5 10.58 8.74 4.94
N LYS A 6 10.75 9.83 5.69
CA LYS A 6 9.64 10.47 6.41
C LYS A 6 8.53 10.90 5.45
N LYS A 7 8.90 11.52 4.32
CA LYS A 7 7.93 11.90 3.26
C LYS A 7 7.22 10.68 2.68
N PHE A 8 7.90 9.56 2.51
CA PHE A 8 7.30 8.34 1.98
C PHE A 8 6.30 7.72 2.96
N ILE A 9 6.65 7.66 4.26
CA ILE A 9 5.74 7.19 5.30
C ILE A 9 4.52 8.10 5.41
N GLU A 10 4.69 9.41 5.34
CA GLU A 10 3.58 10.36 5.36
C GLU A 10 2.69 10.23 4.12
N PHE A 11 3.28 10.02 2.95
CA PHE A 11 2.55 9.74 1.71
C PHE A 11 1.71 8.46 1.81
N LEU A 12 2.30 7.37 2.32
CA LEU A 12 1.60 6.11 2.60
C LEU A 12 0.46 6.31 3.59
N LYS A 13 0.68 7.05 4.69
CA LYS A 13 -0.36 7.35 5.67
C LYS A 13 -1.51 8.16 5.06
N LYS A 14 -1.22 9.17 4.24
CA LYS A 14 -2.25 9.97 3.53
C LYS A 14 -3.11 9.12 2.58
N ARG A 15 -2.57 8.02 2.06
CA ARG A 15 -3.26 7.08 1.17
C ARG A 15 -3.96 5.93 1.91
N GLY A 16 -3.92 5.89 3.24
CA GLY A 16 -4.55 4.84 4.04
C GLY A 16 -3.70 3.59 4.25
N GLY A 17 -2.38 3.70 4.13
CA GLY A 17 -1.44 2.62 4.48
C GLY A 17 -1.13 1.61 3.37
N MET A 18 -1.83 1.68 2.23
CA MET A 18 -1.55 0.89 1.02
C MET A 18 -1.48 1.80 -0.21
N VAL A 19 -0.54 1.52 -1.10
CA VAL A 19 -0.34 2.28 -2.35
C VAL A 19 0.06 1.37 -3.49
N SER A 20 -0.34 1.74 -4.71
CA SER A 20 0.12 1.04 -5.91
C SER A 20 1.47 1.54 -6.40
N TYR A 21 2.27 0.68 -7.03
CA TYR A 21 3.53 1.03 -7.69
C TYR A 21 3.39 2.26 -8.61
N LYS A 22 2.27 2.36 -9.33
CA LYS A 22 1.98 3.49 -10.21
C LYS A 22 1.87 4.81 -9.44
N GLU A 23 1.25 4.80 -8.26
CA GLU A 23 1.12 5.98 -7.41
C GLU A 23 2.46 6.37 -6.80
N ILE A 24 3.27 5.39 -6.42
CA ILE A 24 4.61 5.60 -5.88
C ILE A 24 5.52 6.29 -6.91
N ILE A 25 5.52 5.81 -8.16
CA ILE A 25 6.26 6.46 -9.25
C ILE A 25 5.71 7.86 -9.51
N LYS A 26 4.38 8.04 -9.55
CA LYS A 26 3.76 9.36 -9.72
C LYS A 26 4.13 10.33 -8.59
N ALA A 27 4.36 9.83 -7.39
CA ALA A 27 4.82 10.62 -6.26
C ALA A 27 6.33 10.90 -6.28
N GLY A 28 7.06 10.41 -7.29
CA GLY A 28 8.48 10.69 -7.52
C GLY A 28 9.43 9.77 -6.75
N PHE A 29 8.95 8.63 -6.25
CA PHE A 29 9.82 7.65 -5.59
C PHE A 29 10.37 6.63 -6.60
N ASN A 30 11.67 6.37 -6.51
CA ASN A 30 12.38 5.48 -7.43
C ASN A 30 12.34 4.00 -6.98
N LYS A 31 12.51 3.09 -7.95
CA LYS A 31 12.54 1.64 -7.73
C LYS A 31 13.65 1.19 -6.76
N ALA A 32 14.82 1.83 -6.83
CA ALA A 32 15.94 1.56 -5.92
C ALA A 32 15.56 1.84 -4.47
N PHE A 33 14.96 3.01 -4.22
CA PHE A 33 14.44 3.37 -2.89
C PHE A 33 13.41 2.36 -2.38
N LEU A 34 12.52 1.87 -3.26
CA LEU A 34 11.56 0.82 -2.88
C LEU A 34 12.24 -0.49 -2.47
N LYS A 35 13.30 -0.88 -3.18
CA LYS A 35 14.04 -2.10 -2.90
C LYS A 35 14.75 -2.00 -1.55
N ASP A 36 15.43 -0.88 -1.29
CA ASP A 36 16.09 -0.62 0.01
C ASP A 36 15.09 -0.62 1.18
N ASN A 37 13.88 -0.09 0.96
CA ASN A 37 12.81 -0.10 1.96
C ASN A 37 12.16 -1.48 2.15
N LEU A 38 12.14 -2.33 1.11
CA LEU A 38 11.73 -3.73 1.20
C LEU A 38 12.75 -4.55 2.00
N ASP A 39 14.03 -4.38 1.68
CA ASP A 39 15.15 -5.11 2.30
C ASP A 39 15.31 -4.71 3.78
N SER A 40 15.03 -3.45 4.11
CA SER A 40 14.97 -2.99 5.51
C SER A 40 13.68 -3.37 6.26
N GLY A 41 12.74 -4.06 5.61
CA GLY A 41 11.49 -4.54 6.20
C GLY A 41 10.48 -3.44 6.57
N ARG A 42 10.75 -2.19 6.21
CA ARG A 42 9.89 -1.02 6.50
C ARG A 42 8.60 -1.01 5.67
N ILE A 43 8.65 -1.58 4.46
CA ILE A 43 7.48 -1.83 3.62
C ILE A 43 7.40 -3.31 3.26
N GLN A 44 6.17 -3.79 3.11
CA GLN A 44 5.89 -5.12 2.62
C GLN A 44 5.14 -5.04 1.30
N LYS A 45 5.52 -5.91 0.38
CA LYS A 45 4.78 -6.12 -0.86
C LYS A 45 3.62 -7.06 -0.55
N VAL A 46 2.39 -6.54 -0.66
CA VAL A 46 1.17 -7.32 -0.40
C VAL A 46 0.79 -8.13 -1.63
N ASP A 47 0.96 -7.55 -2.83
CA ASP A 47 0.58 -8.20 -4.09
C ASP A 47 1.42 -7.61 -5.25
N ARG A 48 1.23 -8.10 -6.49
CA ARG A 48 1.77 -7.50 -7.71
C ARG A 48 1.38 -6.02 -7.76
N ALA A 49 2.42 -5.18 -7.67
CA ALA A 49 2.33 -3.72 -7.71
C ALA A 49 1.56 -3.06 -6.55
N LEU A 50 1.37 -3.75 -5.41
CA LEU A 50 0.80 -3.17 -4.18
C LEU A 50 1.79 -3.27 -3.02
N TYR A 51 1.96 -2.15 -2.32
CA TYR A 51 2.89 -2.01 -1.21
C TYR A 51 2.16 -1.46 0.01
N ARG A 52 2.46 -2.03 1.19
CA ARG A 52 1.98 -1.57 2.49
C ARG A 52 3.13 -1.15 3.39
N LEU A 53 2.84 -0.28 4.35
CA LEU A 53 3.74 0.02 5.45
C LEU A 53 3.76 -1.16 6.45
N SER A 54 4.94 -1.58 6.90
CA SER A 54 5.07 -2.64 7.93
C SER A 54 4.75 -2.14 9.34
N ASP A 55 5.01 -0.85 9.59
CA ASP A 55 4.89 -0.25 10.92
C ASP A 55 3.46 0.22 11.20
N GLY A 56 2.68 -0.64 11.85
CA GLY A 56 1.51 -0.26 12.66
C GLY A 56 0.23 0.14 11.93
N PHE A 57 0.16 0.03 10.60
CA PHE A 57 -1.10 0.20 9.87
C PHE A 57 -1.78 -1.15 9.67
N THR A 58 -2.50 -1.61 10.69
CA THR A 58 -3.32 -2.81 10.59
C THR A 58 -4.57 -2.45 9.80
N LEU A 59 -4.54 -2.71 8.49
CA LEU A 59 -5.78 -2.70 7.71
C LEU A 59 -6.64 -3.87 8.17
N SER A 60 -7.90 -3.58 8.51
CA SER A 60 -8.84 -4.61 9.00
C SER A 60 -9.03 -5.74 8.00
N ASN A 61 -9.12 -5.39 6.71
CA ASN A 61 -9.30 -6.34 5.60
C ASN A 61 -8.31 -6.03 4.48
N PRO A 62 -7.03 -6.44 4.61
CA PRO A 62 -5.97 -6.07 3.68
C PRO A 62 -6.22 -6.58 2.26
N ASP A 63 -6.81 -7.77 2.11
CA ASP A 63 -7.16 -8.35 0.82
C ASP A 63 -8.28 -7.58 0.14
N LEU A 64 -9.33 -7.19 0.89
CA LEU A 64 -10.43 -6.39 0.35
C LEU A 64 -9.93 -5.03 -0.13
N VAL A 65 -9.07 -4.36 0.65
CA VAL A 65 -8.47 -3.08 0.23
C VAL A 65 -7.58 -3.24 -1.01
N ALA A 66 -6.79 -4.31 -1.08
CA ALA A 66 -6.00 -4.62 -2.26
C ALA A 66 -6.87 -4.80 -3.52
N VAL A 67 -8.00 -5.51 -3.39
CA VAL A 67 -8.96 -5.71 -4.47
C VAL A 67 -9.64 -4.39 -4.86
N SER A 68 -10.05 -3.56 -3.90
CA SER A 68 -10.66 -2.25 -4.16
C SER A 68 -9.71 -1.31 -4.92
N ILE A 69 -8.41 -1.35 -4.62
CA ILE A 69 -7.40 -0.56 -5.35
C ILE A 69 -7.23 -1.08 -6.78
N LYS A 70 -7.23 -2.41 -6.97
CA LYS A 70 -7.11 -3.03 -8.30
C LYS A 70 -8.37 -2.85 -9.15
N VAL A 71 -9.54 -2.93 -8.53
CA VAL A 71 -10.86 -2.93 -9.17
C VAL A 71 -11.72 -1.85 -8.54
N SER A 72 -11.39 -0.60 -8.84
CA SER A 72 -12.06 0.59 -8.26
C SER A 72 -13.58 0.68 -8.48
N LYS A 73 -14.12 -0.03 -9.47
CA LYS A 73 -15.56 -0.09 -9.78
C LYS A 73 -16.19 -1.44 -9.45
N GLY A 74 -15.46 -2.33 -8.78
CA GLY A 74 -15.96 -3.64 -8.38
C GLY A 74 -17.00 -3.50 -7.28
N VAL A 75 -18.03 -4.34 -7.31
CA VAL A 75 -19.04 -4.40 -6.26
C VAL A 75 -18.83 -5.68 -5.46
N VAL A 76 -18.85 -5.58 -4.14
CA VAL A 76 -18.80 -6.74 -3.24
C VAL A 76 -20.21 -7.37 -3.22
N CYS A 77 -20.32 -8.67 -3.45
CA CYS A 77 -21.60 -9.38 -3.58
C CYS A 77 -21.67 -10.62 -2.68
N LEU A 78 -22.89 -11.14 -2.49
CA LEU A 78 -23.19 -12.40 -1.80
C LEU A 78 -22.63 -12.44 -0.36
N LEU A 79 -22.01 -13.55 0.03
CA LEU A 79 -21.50 -13.77 1.39
C LEU A 79 -20.46 -12.71 1.79
N SER A 80 -19.64 -12.23 0.85
CA SER A 80 -18.68 -11.16 1.12
C SER A 80 -19.36 -9.84 1.43
N ALA A 81 -20.51 -9.54 0.80
CA ALA A 81 -21.28 -8.33 1.11
C ALA A 81 -22.00 -8.41 2.46
N LEU A 82 -22.21 -9.63 2.97
CA LEU A 82 -22.76 -9.85 4.30
C LEU A 82 -21.66 -9.81 5.38
N ALA A 83 -20.44 -10.22 5.03
CA ALA A 83 -19.32 -10.35 5.97
C ALA A 83 -18.50 -9.06 6.16
N PHE A 84 -18.57 -8.11 5.24
CA PHE A 84 -17.74 -6.90 5.21
C PHE A 84 -18.54 -5.60 5.10
#